data_AF-A0A3S0CEW5-F1
#
_entry.id   AF-A0A3S0CEW5-F1
#
_cell.length_a   1.000
_cell.length_b   1.000
_cell.length_c   1.000
_cell.angle_alpha   90.00
_cell.angle_beta   90.00
_cell.angle_gamma   90.00
#
_symmetry.space_group_name_H-M   'P 1'
#
loop_
_entity.id
_entity.type
_entity.pdbx_description
1 polymer ?
#
loop_
_entity_poly.entity_id
_entity_poly.type
_entity_poly.pdbx_seq_one_letter_code
_entity_poly.pdbx_strand_id
1 'polypeptide(L)'
;MNADDSLRPDAGISPGALLALARLQPELEGYPLEPLLDACACAEAHERQRAFLVVDCCLSHWIAQLDQPVPRVCNGMPDVIDRIERRQQGDRAALARVYAALSRARPATAPCGESPSH
;
A
#
# COMPACT_ATOMS: atom_id res chain seq x y z
N MET A 1 1.27 -23.75 33.65
CA MET A 1 2.05 -22.85 32.79
C MET A 1 2.01 -23.43 31.38
N ASN A 2 1.07 -22.98 30.55
CA ASN A 2 1.05 -23.36 29.13
C ASN A 2 1.65 -22.19 28.35
N ALA A 3 2.87 -22.40 27.84
CA ALA A 3 3.43 -21.59 26.78
C ALA A 3 2.74 -22.04 25.49
N ASP A 4 1.56 -21.50 25.26
CA ASP A 4 0.91 -21.55 23.95
C ASP A 4 1.66 -20.57 23.04
N ASP A 5 2.85 -20.98 22.62
CA ASP A 5 3.57 -20.37 21.50
C ASP A 5 2.85 -20.84 20.23
N SER A 6 1.61 -20.35 20.06
CA SER A 6 0.91 -20.43 18.79
C SER A 6 1.71 -19.60 17.80
N LEU A 7 2.69 -20.26 17.16
CA LEU A 7 3.31 -19.91 15.89
C LEU A 7 2.21 -19.66 14.87
N ARG A 8 1.62 -18.46 14.91
CA ARG A 8 0.74 -17.97 13.86
C ARG A 8 1.60 -17.93 12.60
N PRO A 9 1.12 -18.48 11.47
CA PRO A 9 1.87 -18.49 10.24
C PRO A 9 2.29 -17.06 9.92
N ASP A 10 3.58 -16.91 9.69
CA ASP A 10 4.30 -15.70 9.32
C ASP A 10 3.54 -14.98 8.20
N ALA A 11 2.68 -14.07 8.63
CA ALA A 11 1.77 -13.30 7.80
C ALA A 11 2.56 -12.11 7.22
N GLY A 12 3.66 -12.41 6.55
CA GLY A 12 4.46 -11.44 5.80
C GLY A 12 3.87 -11.21 4.42
N ILE A 13 4.07 -10.01 3.87
CA ILE A 13 3.89 -9.76 2.44
C ILE A 13 4.82 -10.73 1.70
N SER A 14 4.28 -11.52 0.77
CA SER A 14 5.11 -12.47 0.03
C SER A 14 6.22 -11.74 -0.76
N PRO A 15 7.46 -12.25 -0.82
CA PRO A 15 8.55 -11.61 -1.57
C PRO A 15 8.21 -11.40 -3.06
N GLY A 16 7.39 -12.27 -3.65
CA GLY A 16 6.88 -12.10 -5.01
C GLY A 16 5.97 -10.87 -5.18
N ALA A 17 5.23 -10.48 -4.13
CA ALA A 17 4.44 -9.26 -4.14
C ALA A 17 5.33 -8.02 -4.02
N LEU A 18 6.36 -8.03 -3.17
CA LEU A 18 7.35 -6.96 -3.10
C LEU A 18 8.04 -6.73 -4.45
N LEU A 19 8.41 -7.82 -5.15
CA LEU A 19 9.00 -7.74 -6.49
C LEU A 19 8.01 -7.18 -7.54
N ALA A 20 6.74 -7.57 -7.47
CA ALA A 20 5.70 -7.03 -8.35
C ALA A 20 5.46 -5.54 -8.12
N LEU A 21 5.59 -5.08 -6.87
CA LEU A 21 5.46 -3.67 -6.48
C LEU A 21 6.69 -2.85 -6.89
N ALA A 22 7.90 -3.41 -6.78
CA ALA A 22 9.13 -2.77 -7.26
C ALA A 22 9.09 -2.46 -8.76
N ARG A 23 8.43 -3.31 -9.57
CA ARG A 23 8.24 -3.06 -11.01
C ARG A 23 7.35 -1.85 -11.32
N LEU A 24 6.54 -1.40 -10.36
CA LEU A 24 5.63 -0.25 -10.51
C LEU A 24 6.28 1.07 -10.05
N GLN A 25 7.47 1.04 -9.43
CA GLN A 25 8.19 2.25 -9.02
C GLN A 25 8.41 3.31 -10.11
N PRO A 26 8.82 2.98 -11.36
CA PRO A 26 9.07 4.01 -12.36
C PRO A 26 7.81 4.81 -12.72
N GLU A 27 6.62 4.24 -12.48
CA GLU A 27 5.34 4.94 -12.68
C GLU A 27 4.97 5.85 -11.49
N LEU A 28 5.71 5.78 -10.38
CA LEU A 28 5.43 6.44 -9.12
C LEU A 28 6.55 7.38 -8.68
N GLU A 29 7.24 7.98 -9.65
CA GLU A 29 8.27 8.99 -9.40
C GLU A 29 7.71 10.14 -8.56
N GLY A 30 8.28 10.35 -7.37
CA GLY A 30 7.84 11.34 -6.39
C GLY A 30 7.08 10.79 -5.18
N TYR A 31 6.71 9.50 -5.19
CA TYR A 31 6.15 8.82 -4.02
C TYR A 31 7.23 7.99 -3.31
N PRO A 32 7.37 8.08 -1.98
CA PRO A 32 8.37 7.31 -1.23
C PRO A 32 7.93 5.84 -1.04
N LEU A 33 7.56 5.16 -2.12
CA LEU A 33 7.07 3.78 -2.07
C LEU A 33 8.21 2.79 -1.80
N GLU A 34 9.39 2.99 -2.40
CA GLU A 34 10.57 2.15 -2.19
C GLU A 34 10.94 1.99 -0.70
N PRO A 35 11.21 3.07 0.06
CA PRO A 35 11.62 2.94 1.46
C PRO A 35 10.52 2.34 2.34
N LEU A 36 9.24 2.56 2.01
CA LEU A 36 8.13 1.97 2.74
C LEU A 36 8.02 0.45 2.50
N LEU A 37 8.24 0.00 1.27
CA LEU A 37 8.26 -1.42 0.94
C LEU A 37 9.50 -2.12 1.50
N ASP A 38 10.65 -1.44 1.50
CA ASP A 38 11.89 -1.95 2.10
C ASP A 38 11.76 -2.08 3.63
N ALA A 39 11.15 -1.09 4.29
CA ALA A 39 10.81 -1.18 5.71
C ALA A 39 9.89 -2.37 6.02
N CYS A 40 8.91 -2.65 5.14
CA CYS A 40 8.07 -3.85 5.24
C CYS A 40 8.85 -5.15 5.03
N ALA A 41 9.80 -5.18 4.10
CA ALA A 41 10.62 -6.35 3.80
C ALA A 41 11.59 -6.67 4.94
N CYS A 42 12.18 -5.63 5.53
CA CYS A 42 13.16 -5.71 6.62
C CYS A 42 12.52 -5.84 8.01
N ALA A 43 11.21 -5.59 8.15
CA ALA A 43 10.51 -5.68 9.42
C ALA A 43 10.56 -7.10 10.00
N GLU A 44 10.81 -7.17 11.32
CA GLU A 44 10.71 -8.42 12.07
C GLU A 44 9.28 -8.96 12.02
N ALA A 45 9.11 -10.27 12.20
CA ALA A 45 7.81 -10.94 12.06
C ALA A 45 6.69 -10.29 12.90
N HIS A 46 7.01 -9.79 14.09
CA HIS A 46 6.06 -9.12 14.98
C HIS A 46 5.74 -7.67 14.59
N GLU A 47 6.56 -7.03 13.74
CA GLU A 47 6.38 -5.66 13.26
C GLU A 47 5.83 -5.58 11.83
N ARG A 48 5.90 -6.67 11.05
CA ARG A 48 5.42 -6.72 9.65
C ARG A 48 3.97 -6.27 9.49
N GLN A 49 3.09 -6.64 10.42
CA GLN A 49 1.70 -6.18 10.38
C GLN A 49 1.60 -4.66 10.55
N ARG A 50 2.41 -4.06 11.43
CA ARG A 50 2.44 -2.60 11.61
C ARG A 50 3.03 -1.91 10.37
N ALA A 51 4.12 -2.45 9.83
CA ALA A 51 4.73 -1.93 8.61
C ALA A 51 3.74 -1.97 7.43
N PHE A 52 3.00 -3.08 7.26
CA PHE A 52 1.94 -3.19 6.26
C PHE A 52 0.86 -2.12 6.43
N LEU A 53 0.39 -1.89 7.68
CA LEU A 53 -0.61 -0.86 7.96
C LEU A 53 -0.11 0.55 7.63
N VAL A 54 1.18 0.83 7.82
CA VAL A 54 1.79 2.11 7.43
C VAL A 54 1.74 2.26 5.90
N VAL A 55 2.14 1.24 5.14
CA VAL A 55 2.07 1.26 3.67
C VAL A 55 0.62 1.46 3.19
N ASP A 56 -0.32 0.70 3.75
CA ASP A 56 -1.74 0.76 3.43
C ASP A 56 -2.32 2.17 3.69
N CYS A 57 -1.97 2.78 4.82
CA CYS A 57 -2.38 4.13 5.19
C CYS A 57 -1.78 5.19 4.24
N CYS A 58 -0.48 5.10 3.93
CA CYS A 58 0.18 6.02 3.00
C CYS A 58 -0.45 5.97 1.60
N LEU A 59 -0.67 4.77 1.06
CA LEU A 59 -1.30 4.60 -0.25
C LEU A 59 -2.72 5.14 -0.28
N SER A 60 -3.53 4.81 0.72
CA SER A 60 -4.90 5.31 0.83
C SER A 60 -4.92 6.84 0.91
N HIS A 61 -3.99 7.44 1.66
CA HIS A 61 -3.88 8.89 1.79
C HIS A 61 -3.47 9.56 0.47
N TRP A 62 -2.46 9.05 -0.23
CA TRP A 62 -2.04 9.63 -1.52
C TRP A 62 -3.12 9.51 -2.58
N ILE A 63 -3.81 8.38 -2.67
CA ILE A 63 -4.95 8.21 -3.59
C ILE A 63 -6.03 9.25 -3.26
N ALA A 64 -6.37 9.42 -1.98
CA ALA A 64 -7.38 10.40 -1.56
C ALA A 64 -6.97 11.85 -1.85
N GLN A 65 -5.67 12.18 -1.77
CA GLN A 65 -5.17 13.50 -2.15
C GLN A 65 -5.29 13.76 -3.66
N LEU A 66 -5.06 12.74 -4.48
CA LEU A 66 -5.19 12.84 -5.94
C LEU A 66 -6.64 12.89 -6.42
N ASP A 67 -7.60 12.38 -5.63
CA ASP A 67 -9.03 12.52 -5.90
C ASP A 67 -9.57 13.92 -5.55
N GLN A 68 -8.77 14.79 -4.90
CA GLN A 68 -9.17 16.16 -4.68
C GLN A 68 -9.03 16.99 -5.96
N PRO A 69 -10.02 17.85 -6.28
CA PRO A 69 -9.94 18.69 -7.46
C PRO A 69 -8.71 19.61 -7.37
N VAL A 70 -8.00 19.76 -8.49
CA VAL A 70 -6.87 20.69 -8.58
C VAL A 70 -7.37 22.08 -8.19
N PRO A 71 -6.81 22.70 -7.15
CA PRO A 71 -7.29 23.99 -6.70
C PRO A 71 -7.11 25.00 -7.85
N ARG A 72 -8.23 25.58 -8.31
CA ARG A 72 -8.28 26.53 -9.44
C ARG A 72 -7.73 27.91 -9.06
N VAL A 73 -6.61 27.96 -8.35
CA VAL A 73 -5.90 29.19 -8.02
C VAL A 73 -5.20 29.77 -9.25
N CYS A 74 -4.89 28.92 -10.24
CA CYS A 74 -4.38 29.33 -11.54
C CYS A 74 -5.52 29.77 -12.48
N ASN A 75 -6.25 30.83 -12.11
CA ASN A 75 -7.19 31.52 -12.99
C ASN A 75 -6.42 32.13 -14.18
N GLY A 76 -6.10 31.34 -15.19
CA GLY A 76 -5.42 31.83 -16.39
C GLY A 76 -4.67 30.80 -17.23
N MET A 77 -4.47 29.56 -16.77
CA MET A 77 -3.74 28.54 -17.55
C MET A 77 -4.49 27.20 -17.63
N PRO A 78 -5.54 27.10 -18.47
CA PRO A 78 -6.30 25.87 -18.64
C PRO A 78 -5.43 24.68 -19.06
N ASP A 79 -4.45 24.88 -19.96
CA ASP A 79 -3.54 23.82 -20.42
C ASP A 79 -2.69 23.23 -19.28
N VAL A 80 -2.35 24.03 -18.28
CA VAL A 80 -1.57 23.59 -17.12
C VAL A 80 -2.45 22.79 -16.17
N ILE A 81 -3.71 23.20 -15.96
CA ILE A 81 -4.68 22.45 -15.15
C ILE A 81 -4.95 21.09 -15.81
N ASP A 82 -5.25 21.06 -17.11
CA ASP A 82 -5.44 19.82 -17.88
C ASP A 82 -4.26 18.86 -17.74
N ARG A 83 -3.02 19.39 -17.82
CA ARG A 83 -1.80 18.59 -17.69
C ARG A 83 -1.62 18.03 -16.28
N ILE A 84 -1.95 18.81 -15.25
CA ILE A 84 -1.90 18.37 -13.85
C ILE A 84 -2.96 17.29 -13.62
N GLU A 85 -4.20 17.49 -14.06
CA GLU A 85 -5.28 16.51 -13.90
C GLU A 85 -4.96 15.19 -14.62
N ARG A 86 -4.42 15.24 -15.85
CA ARG A 86 -3.97 14.03 -16.56
C ARG A 86 -2.85 13.31 -15.81
N ARG A 87 -1.91 14.04 -15.23
CA ARG A 87 -0.84 13.45 -14.43
C ARG A 87 -1.38 12.84 -13.14
N GLN A 88 -2.24 13.54 -12.41
CA GLN A 88 -2.90 13.02 -11.21
C GLN A 88 -3.69 11.75 -11.49
N GLN A 89 -4.40 11.68 -12.62
CA GLN A 89 -5.13 10.49 -13.04
C GLN A 89 -4.18 9.30 -13.31
N GLY A 90 -3.02 9.56 -13.94
CA GLY A 90 -1.98 8.55 -14.16
C GLY A 90 -1.39 8.02 -12.85
N ASP A 91 -0.99 8.94 -11.96
CA ASP A 91 -0.46 8.63 -10.64
C ASP A 91 -1.48 7.82 -9.81
N ARG A 92 -2.75 8.23 -9.84
CA ARG A 92 -3.86 7.53 -9.16
C ARG A 92 -4.01 6.11 -9.66
N ALA A 93 -4.01 5.91 -10.98
CA ALA A 93 -4.11 4.58 -11.57
C ALA A 93 -2.91 3.68 -11.22
N ALA A 94 -1.71 4.25 -11.11
CA ALA A 94 -0.52 3.54 -10.66
C ALA A 94 -0.61 3.16 -9.17
N LEU A 95 -0.96 4.11 -8.30
CA LEU A 95 -1.12 3.87 -6.85
C LEU A 95 -2.24 2.86 -6.57
N ALA A 96 -3.37 2.92 -7.29
CA ALA A 96 -4.45 1.95 -7.16
C ALA A 96 -4.03 0.53 -7.55
N ARG A 97 -3.17 0.37 -8.58
CA ARG A 97 -2.59 -0.93 -8.94
C ARG A 97 -1.69 -1.49 -7.85
N VAL A 98 -0.85 -0.64 -7.25
CA VAL A 98 -0.01 -1.00 -6.10
C VAL A 98 -0.87 -1.41 -4.90
N TYR A 99 -1.91 -0.63 -4.58
CA TYR A 99 -2.84 -0.92 -3.50
C TYR A 99 -3.57 -2.26 -3.70
N ALA A 100 -4.03 -2.52 -4.92
CA ALA A 100 -4.68 -3.78 -5.27
C ALA A 100 -3.71 -4.98 -5.18
N ALA A 101 -2.46 -4.80 -5.61
CA ALA A 101 -1.43 -5.83 -5.50
C ALA A 101 -1.07 -6.14 -4.04
N LEU A 102 -0.96 -5.12 -3.19
CA LEU A 102 -0.77 -5.28 -1.74
C LEU A 102 -1.96 -5.96 -1.05
N SER A 103 -3.19 -5.56 -1.40
CA SER A 103 -4.41 -6.16 -0.85
C SER A 103 -4.51 -7.66 -1.19
N ARG A 104 -4.08 -8.06 -2.38
CA ARG A 104 -4.00 -9.48 -2.80
C ARG A 104 -2.87 -10.24 -2.14
N ALA A 105 -1.76 -9.55 -1.87
CA ALA A 105 -0.61 -10.10 -1.17
C ALA A 105 -0.78 -10.12 0.35
N ARG A 106 -1.88 -9.53 0.85
CA ARG A 106 -2.18 -9.53 2.26
C ARG A 106 -2.28 -10.98 2.72
N PRO A 107 -1.52 -11.36 3.75
CA PRO A 107 -1.67 -12.68 4.34
C PRO A 107 -3.13 -12.85 4.75
N ALA A 108 -3.72 -14.01 4.43
CA ALA A 108 -5.04 -14.36 4.92
C ALA A 108 -4.99 -14.34 6.45
N THR A 109 -5.40 -13.22 7.05
CA THR A 109 -5.72 -13.19 8.47
C THR A 109 -6.82 -14.22 8.64
N ALA A 110 -6.47 -15.39 9.17
CA ALA A 110 -7.44 -16.39 9.57
C ALA A 110 -8.55 -15.67 10.34
N PRO A 111 -9.83 -15.89 10.02
CA PRO A 111 -10.92 -15.30 10.78
C PRO A 111 -10.68 -15.67 12.25
N CYS A 112 -10.58 -14.66 13.11
CA CYS A 112 -10.61 -14.89 14.54
C CYS A 112 -11.95 -15.56 14.86
N GLY A 113 -11.89 -16.80 15.33
CA GLY A 113 -12.99 -17.43 16.05
C GLY A 113 -13.84 -18.39 15.22
N GLU A 114 -13.35 -19.62 15.07
CA GLU A 114 -14.21 -20.78 15.31
C GLU A 114 -13.34 -21.82 16.04
N SER A 115 -13.35 -21.75 17.37
CA SER A 115 -12.91 -22.87 18.19
C SER A 115 -13.93 -24.00 17.96
N PRO A 116 -13.54 -25.19 17.47
CA PRO A 116 -14.44 -26.33 17.49
C PRO A 116 -14.66 -26.69 18.96
N SER A 117 -15.84 -26.38 19.48
CA SER A 117 -16.30 -26.91 20.75
C SER A 117 -16.56 -28.40 20.56
N HIS A 118 -15.80 -29.23 21.27
CA HIS A 118 -16.02 -30.67 21.38
C HIS A 118 -16.34 -31.02 22.82
#